data_AF-A0A3E2WWN7-F1
#
_entry.id   AF-A0A3E2WWN7-F1
#
_cell.length_a   1.000
_cell.length_b   1.000
_cell.length_c   1.000
_cell.angle_alpha   90.00
_cell.angle_beta   90.00
_cell.angle_gamma   90.00
#
_symmetry.space_group_name_H-M   'P 1'
#
loop_
_entity.id
_entity.type
_entity.pdbx_description
1 polymer ?
#
loop_
_entity_poly.entity_id
_entity_poly.type
_entity_poly.pdbx_seq_one_letter_code
_entity_poly.pdbx_strand_id
1 'polypeptide(L)'
;MNRQDHDIELKEALQNDIKIPEIVDGRMEEMYDKIRSGEVRMKQLKGGSQKKRLYRGLGIAAAAACLVIVLSGVFYVNPALAKDIPLLGDVFGRLQKMREDNPYPEKDKTAYSNIEKHSKPVVTEPEEEITNVAEDQGITISVTDAYCDGLDLYFTLSMRSEDPELNTADRLDLLTYKEGDPVSFWAWLTVDGKEAYTTEILSGKKSEDGVYVSLMRIPLSYVENGEFTENTAVEIHADAIGAHRFGEEEDTTLENYGKVDFSRLGFKSIKGSWTLKFKPTMDTTQNKEAEPNAENNGFIVQKVTQTPSNMHIELFMPEEYIERNPAVILTDTNGNRVYEEFGSNTTDTENGGQIQGMVFDHSDATQFILQVIDKNGDMNVLAEIPFGME
;
A
#
# COMPACT_ATOMS: atom_id res chain seq x y z
N MET A 1 17.43 27.88 -24.77
CA MET A 1 16.39 27.34 -25.67
C MET A 1 15.05 27.89 -25.22
N ASN A 2 14.24 28.47 -26.10
CA ASN A 2 12.92 28.97 -25.71
C ASN A 2 11.94 27.78 -25.66
N ARG A 3 10.90 27.87 -24.82
CA ARG A 3 9.87 26.86 -24.60
C ARG A 3 9.23 26.32 -25.89
N GLN A 4 9.15 27.16 -26.92
CA GLN A 4 8.67 26.76 -28.25
C GLN A 4 9.62 25.79 -28.98
N ASP A 5 10.93 25.93 -28.81
CA ASP A 5 11.91 25.04 -29.46
C ASP A 5 11.86 23.64 -28.82
N HIS A 6 11.60 23.58 -27.50
CA HIS A 6 11.46 22.33 -26.75
C HIS A 6 10.19 21.55 -27.10
N ASP A 7 9.07 22.26 -27.32
CA ASP A 7 7.80 21.64 -27.75
C ASP A 7 7.87 21.10 -29.18
N ILE A 8 8.72 21.70 -30.04
CA ILE A 8 8.96 21.22 -31.41
C ILE A 8 9.82 19.96 -31.39
N GLU A 9 10.92 19.95 -30.63
CA GLU A 9 11.76 18.74 -30.44
C GLU A 9 10.95 17.58 -29.85
N LEU A 10 10.10 17.84 -28.86
CA LEU A 10 9.27 16.80 -28.24
C LEU A 10 8.26 16.21 -29.22
N LYS A 11 7.65 17.04 -30.08
CA LYS A 11 6.75 16.57 -31.15
C LYS A 11 7.48 15.75 -32.20
N GLU A 12 8.68 16.16 -32.60
CA GLU A 12 9.50 15.43 -33.57
C GLU A 12 9.99 14.09 -32.98
N ALA A 13 10.35 14.06 -31.69
CA ALA A 13 10.74 12.83 -30.99
C ALA A 13 9.59 11.82 -30.89
N LEU A 14 8.36 12.28 -30.66
CA LEU A 14 7.16 11.43 -30.58
C LEU A 14 6.66 10.92 -31.95
N GLN A 15 7.10 11.53 -33.05
CA GLN A 15 6.75 11.14 -34.42
C GLN A 15 7.70 10.13 -35.04
N ASN A 16 8.84 9.84 -34.38
CA ASN A 16 9.74 8.78 -34.81
C ASN A 16 9.24 7.43 -34.30
N ASP A 17 9.10 6.44 -35.21
CA ASP A 17 8.83 5.06 -34.83
C ASP A 17 9.91 4.57 -33.88
N ILE A 18 9.53 4.22 -32.65
CA ILE A 18 10.42 3.56 -31.68
C ILE A 18 10.86 2.24 -32.31
N LYS A 19 12.12 2.17 -32.73
CA LYS A 19 12.71 0.93 -33.24
C LYS A 19 12.94 -0.01 -32.08
N ILE A 20 12.03 -0.97 -31.91
CA ILE A 20 12.21 -2.10 -31.00
C ILE A 20 13.44 -2.89 -31.49
N PRO A 21 14.45 -3.13 -30.63
CA PRO A 21 15.63 -3.90 -31.02
C PRO A 21 15.25 -5.32 -31.46
N GLU A 22 15.83 -5.84 -32.56
CA GLU A 22 15.52 -7.18 -33.11
C GLU A 22 15.70 -8.33 -32.09
N ILE A 23 16.56 -8.14 -31.08
CA ILE A 23 16.75 -9.10 -29.98
C ILE A 23 15.51 -9.25 -29.10
N VAL A 24 14.68 -8.21 -28.98
CA VAL A 24 13.42 -8.21 -28.24
C VAL A 24 12.37 -9.00 -29.02
N ASP A 25 12.27 -8.79 -30.34
CA ASP A 25 11.37 -9.54 -31.21
C ASP A 25 11.72 -11.02 -31.23
N GLY A 26 13.02 -11.35 -31.34
CA GLY A 26 13.49 -12.73 -31.29
C GLY A 26 13.18 -13.43 -29.97
N ARG A 27 13.34 -12.74 -28.83
CA ARG A 27 12.97 -13.28 -27.50
C ARG A 27 11.46 -13.37 -27.30
N MET A 28 10.68 -12.47 -27.89
CA MET A 28 9.21 -12.56 -27.88
C MET A 28 8.72 -13.76 -28.68
N GLU A 29 9.25 -14.00 -29.89
CA GLU A 29 8.91 -15.20 -30.67
C GLU A 29 9.31 -16.49 -29.95
N GLU A 30 10.51 -16.54 -29.36
CA GLU A 30 10.98 -17.70 -28.62
C GLU A 30 10.10 -17.97 -27.37
N MET A 31 9.64 -16.92 -26.68
CA MET A 31 8.68 -17.03 -25.59
C MET A 31 7.29 -17.47 -26.08
N TYR A 32 6.80 -16.94 -27.21
CA TYR A 32 5.54 -17.40 -27.80
C TYR A 32 5.60 -18.86 -28.23
N ASP A 33 6.73 -19.31 -28.76
CA ASP A 33 6.94 -20.72 -29.11
C ASP A 33 7.01 -21.61 -27.88
N LYS A 34 7.64 -21.17 -26.78
CA LYS A 34 7.59 -21.86 -25.46
C LYS A 34 6.19 -21.92 -24.84
N ILE A 35 5.35 -20.91 -25.11
CA ILE A 35 3.92 -20.90 -24.72
C ILE A 35 3.12 -21.87 -25.61
N ARG A 36 3.35 -21.88 -26.93
CA ARG A 36 2.67 -22.77 -27.89
C ARG A 36 3.08 -24.24 -27.69
N SER A 37 4.34 -24.50 -27.36
CA SER A 37 4.87 -25.84 -27.08
C SER A 37 4.43 -26.38 -25.72
N GLY A 38 3.95 -25.52 -24.83
CA GLY A 38 3.49 -25.88 -23.48
C GLY A 38 4.62 -26.15 -22.49
N GLU A 39 5.87 -25.80 -22.82
CA GLU A 39 7.02 -25.80 -21.91
C GLU A 39 6.85 -24.75 -20.80
N VAL A 40 6.26 -23.59 -21.14
CA VAL A 40 5.83 -22.58 -20.16
C VAL A 40 4.32 -22.67 -20.02
N ARG A 41 3.86 -23.15 -18.85
CA ARG A 41 2.44 -23.10 -18.49
C ARG A 41 2.19 -21.87 -17.65
N MET A 42 1.54 -20.85 -18.20
CA MET A 42 0.83 -19.89 -17.35
C MET A 42 -0.17 -20.67 -16.48
N LYS A 43 -0.29 -20.31 -15.19
CA LYS A 43 -1.34 -20.83 -14.31
C LYS A 43 -2.66 -20.74 -15.08
N GLN A 44 -3.30 -21.89 -15.32
CA GLN A 44 -4.54 -21.92 -16.08
C GLN A 44 -5.59 -21.04 -15.38
N LEU A 45 -6.01 -19.99 -16.08
CA LEU A 45 -7.22 -19.24 -15.78
C LEU A 45 -8.39 -20.24 -15.80
N LYS A 46 -9.05 -20.46 -14.66
CA LYS A 46 -10.46 -20.86 -14.72
C LYS A 46 -11.21 -19.66 -15.29
N GLY A 47 -11.57 -19.78 -16.57
CA GLY A 47 -12.08 -18.73 -17.46
C GLY A 47 -12.85 -17.58 -16.80
N GLY A 48 -12.20 -16.41 -16.75
CA GLY A 48 -12.83 -15.12 -16.48
C GLY A 48 -13.57 -14.58 -17.70
N SER A 49 -14.52 -15.33 -18.26
CA SER A 49 -15.29 -14.92 -19.44
C SER A 49 -16.82 -15.03 -19.27
N GLN A 50 -17.34 -14.84 -18.05
CA GLN A 50 -18.79 -14.72 -17.81
C GLN A 50 -19.25 -13.61 -16.84
N LYS A 51 -18.42 -12.61 -16.47
CA LYS A 51 -18.86 -11.52 -15.56
C LYS A 51 -19.38 -10.23 -16.23
N LYS A 52 -19.53 -10.18 -17.56
CA LYS A 52 -20.15 -9.03 -18.26
C LYS A 52 -21.67 -9.13 -18.49
N ARG A 53 -22.36 -10.13 -17.90
CA ARG A 53 -23.83 -10.29 -18.06
C ARG A 53 -24.64 -10.52 -16.78
N LEU A 54 -24.03 -10.38 -15.59
CA LEU A 54 -24.74 -10.58 -14.31
C LEU A 54 -25.11 -9.28 -13.56
N TYR A 55 -25.10 -8.13 -14.25
CA TYR A 55 -25.58 -6.85 -13.69
C TYR A 55 -26.83 -6.31 -14.42
N ARG A 56 -27.56 -7.17 -15.12
CA ARG A 56 -28.92 -6.88 -15.61
C ARG A 56 -29.84 -8.03 -15.23
N GLY A 57 -30.45 -7.93 -14.06
CA GLY A 57 -31.52 -8.83 -13.63
C GLY A 57 -31.22 -9.62 -12.37
N LEU A 58 -31.05 -8.92 -11.25
CA LEU A 58 -31.44 -9.41 -9.94
C LEU A 58 -31.97 -8.21 -9.18
N GLY A 59 -33.29 -8.04 -9.27
CA GLY A 59 -34.00 -7.15 -8.36
C GLY A 59 -33.86 -7.69 -6.93
N ILE A 60 -33.72 -6.75 -5.99
CA ILE A 60 -34.11 -6.82 -4.58
C ILE A 60 -34.16 -8.25 -4.00
N ALA A 61 -33.12 -8.62 -3.25
CA ALA A 61 -33.22 -9.19 -1.91
C ALA A 61 -31.87 -9.78 -1.48
N ALA A 62 -30.98 -8.96 -0.93
CA ALA A 62 -30.18 -9.39 0.20
C ALA A 62 -30.69 -8.53 1.36
N ALA A 63 -31.43 -9.16 2.27
CA ALA A 63 -31.80 -8.53 3.53
C ALA A 63 -30.49 -8.15 4.23
N ALA A 64 -30.09 -6.89 4.10
CA ALA A 64 -29.27 -6.26 5.12
C ALA A 64 -30.12 -6.36 6.39
N ALA A 65 -29.85 -7.38 7.20
CA ALA A 65 -30.18 -7.30 8.60
C ALA A 65 -29.28 -6.20 9.16
N CYS A 66 -29.61 -4.94 8.86
CA CYS A 66 -29.16 -3.79 9.59
C CYS A 66 -29.70 -4.02 11.00
N LEU A 67 -28.93 -4.70 11.85
CA LEU A 67 -29.05 -4.49 13.28
C LEU A 67 -28.62 -3.04 13.49
N VAL A 68 -29.60 -2.14 13.33
CA VAL A 68 -29.56 -0.78 13.83
C VAL A 68 -29.59 -0.95 15.35
N ILE A 69 -28.43 -1.18 15.93
CA ILE A 69 -28.27 -0.90 17.35
C ILE A 69 -28.28 0.62 17.40
N VAL A 70 -29.46 1.19 17.66
CA VAL A 70 -29.57 2.58 18.05
C VAL A 70 -28.83 2.68 19.38
N LEU A 71 -27.53 3.00 19.34
CA LEU A 71 -26.81 3.46 20.51
C LEU A 71 -27.24 4.91 20.75
N SER A 72 -28.50 5.09 21.13
CA SER A 72 -29.04 6.38 21.53
C SER A 72 -28.26 6.86 22.75
N GLY A 73 -27.42 7.86 22.55
CA GLY A 73 -26.83 8.66 23.60
C GLY A 73 -25.44 8.19 24.00
N VAL A 74 -24.44 8.99 23.63
CA VAL A 74 -23.20 9.23 24.39
C VAL A 74 -22.71 7.98 25.11
N PHE A 75 -22.40 6.92 24.36
CA PHE A 75 -21.41 6.00 24.87
C PHE A 75 -20.08 6.71 24.66
N TYR A 76 -19.53 7.27 25.73
CA TYR A 76 -18.09 7.09 25.94
C TYR A 76 -17.89 5.58 25.93
N VAL A 77 -17.76 4.99 24.73
CA VAL A 77 -17.33 3.62 24.55
C VAL A 77 -16.01 3.58 25.28
N ASN A 78 -15.94 2.82 26.36
CA ASN A 78 -14.70 2.57 27.06
C ASN A 78 -13.68 2.15 26.00
N PRO A 79 -12.66 2.97 25.68
CA PRO A 79 -11.75 2.70 24.58
C PRO A 79 -11.06 1.34 24.73
N ALA A 80 -11.04 0.81 25.96
CA ALA A 80 -10.30 -0.38 26.38
C ALA A 80 -10.66 -1.68 25.65
N LEU A 81 -11.73 -1.69 24.86
CA LEU A 81 -12.22 -2.88 24.17
C LEU A 81 -12.69 -2.55 22.75
N ALA A 82 -11.93 -1.80 21.95
CA ALA A 82 -12.21 -1.64 20.52
C ALA A 82 -12.37 -2.99 19.79
N LYS A 83 -11.64 -4.02 20.25
CA LYS A 83 -11.78 -5.42 19.81
C LYS A 83 -13.14 -6.03 20.14
N ASP A 84 -13.81 -5.58 21.19
CA ASP A 84 -15.15 -6.03 21.56
C ASP A 84 -16.25 -5.12 21.02
N ILE A 85 -15.93 -4.11 20.20
CA ILE A 85 -16.96 -3.40 19.43
C ILE A 85 -17.60 -4.44 18.51
N PRO A 86 -18.87 -4.82 18.76
CA PRO A 86 -19.54 -5.79 17.92
C PRO A 86 -19.53 -5.26 16.49
N LEU A 87 -19.18 -6.13 15.53
CA LEU A 87 -18.94 -5.83 14.11
C LEU A 87 -17.60 -5.20 13.70
N LEU A 88 -16.77 -4.60 14.57
CA LEU A 88 -15.50 -3.99 14.09
C LEU A 88 -14.24 -4.82 14.43
N GLY A 89 -14.29 -5.70 15.43
CA GLY A 89 -13.13 -6.40 16.02
C GLY A 89 -12.57 -7.65 15.32
N ASP A 90 -12.87 -7.89 14.04
CA ASP A 90 -12.28 -9.00 13.25
C ASP A 90 -11.85 -8.47 11.87
N VAL A 91 -10.92 -7.52 11.88
CA VAL A 91 -10.47 -6.87 10.64
C VAL A 91 -9.63 -7.84 9.80
N PHE A 92 -8.70 -8.58 10.41
CA PHE A 92 -7.89 -9.56 9.70
C PHE A 92 -8.73 -10.67 9.06
N GLY A 93 -9.75 -11.22 9.74
CA GLY A 93 -10.65 -12.20 9.15
C GLY A 93 -11.36 -11.69 7.90
N ARG A 94 -11.80 -10.43 7.89
CA ARG A 94 -12.39 -9.78 6.70
C ARG A 94 -11.36 -9.59 5.59
N LEU A 95 -10.20 -9.04 5.91
CA LEU A 95 -9.11 -8.83 4.94
C LEU A 95 -8.67 -10.14 4.30
N GLN A 96 -8.60 -11.23 5.07
CA GLN A 96 -8.25 -12.54 4.54
C GLN A 96 -9.29 -13.05 3.54
N LYS A 97 -10.59 -12.92 3.82
CA LYS A 97 -11.65 -13.29 2.86
C LYS A 97 -11.58 -12.45 1.59
N MET A 98 -11.45 -11.13 1.74
CA MET A 98 -11.32 -10.21 0.59
C MET A 98 -10.10 -10.55 -0.28
N ARG A 99 -8.99 -10.96 0.35
CA ARG A 99 -7.80 -11.45 -0.35
C ARG A 99 -8.05 -12.74 -1.11
N GLU A 100 -8.80 -13.69 -0.55
CA GLU A 100 -9.14 -14.96 -1.21
C GLU A 100 -9.98 -14.76 -2.48
N ASP A 101 -10.81 -13.72 -2.49
CA ASP A 101 -11.62 -13.34 -3.65
C ASP A 101 -10.88 -12.46 -4.68
N ASN A 102 -9.70 -11.93 -4.32
CA ASN A 102 -8.90 -11.07 -5.17
C ASN A 102 -7.81 -11.87 -5.92
N PRO A 103 -7.84 -11.92 -7.27
CA PRO A 103 -6.79 -12.60 -8.04
C PRO A 103 -5.41 -11.92 -7.95
N TYR A 104 -5.36 -10.65 -7.55
CA TYR A 104 -4.14 -9.84 -7.39
C TYR A 104 -4.16 -9.15 -6.02
N PRO A 105 -3.90 -9.89 -4.93
CA PRO A 105 -3.91 -9.31 -3.60
C PRO A 105 -2.76 -8.31 -3.42
N GLU A 106 -3.01 -7.22 -2.69
CA GLU A 106 -2.04 -6.13 -2.46
C GLU A 106 -0.81 -6.57 -1.66
N LYS A 107 -0.94 -7.63 -0.83
CA LYS A 107 0.18 -8.19 -0.06
C LYS A 107 0.05 -9.72 0.02
N ASP A 108 1.17 -10.43 0.05
CA ASP A 108 1.17 -11.90 0.08
C ASP A 108 0.49 -12.45 1.35
N LYS A 109 -0.11 -13.64 1.24
CA LYS A 109 -0.81 -14.31 2.34
C LYS A 109 0.10 -14.54 3.56
N THR A 110 1.36 -14.86 3.34
CA THR A 110 2.37 -15.14 4.38
C THR A 110 2.66 -13.87 5.17
N ALA A 111 2.92 -12.77 4.49
CA ALA A 111 3.14 -11.47 5.11
C ALA A 111 1.91 -11.01 5.91
N TYR A 112 0.70 -11.15 5.36
CA TYR A 112 -0.54 -10.89 6.10
C TYR A 112 -0.64 -11.74 7.38
N SER A 113 -0.38 -13.04 7.28
CA SER A 113 -0.48 -13.97 8.41
C SER A 113 0.57 -13.66 9.48
N ASN A 114 1.77 -13.24 9.07
CA ASN A 114 2.82 -12.83 9.98
C ASN A 114 2.45 -11.51 10.68
N ILE A 115 1.93 -10.52 9.95
CA ILE A 115 1.47 -9.26 10.55
C ILE A 115 0.38 -9.55 11.58
N GLU A 116 -0.67 -10.30 11.22
CA GLU A 116 -1.75 -10.67 12.16
C GLU A 116 -1.23 -11.40 13.41
N LYS A 117 -0.31 -12.34 13.24
CA LYS A 117 0.28 -13.11 14.35
C LYS A 117 1.03 -12.22 15.34
N HIS A 118 1.70 -11.18 14.86
CA HIS A 118 2.52 -10.27 15.67
C HIS A 118 1.74 -9.05 16.16
N SER A 119 0.67 -8.65 15.46
CA SER A 119 -0.24 -7.60 15.89
C SER A 119 -0.88 -7.93 17.24
N LYS A 120 -0.95 -6.90 18.08
CA LYS A 120 -1.67 -6.94 19.34
C LYS A 120 -2.86 -5.99 19.27
N PRO A 121 -3.95 -6.32 20.00
CA PRO A 121 -5.03 -5.38 20.18
C PRO A 121 -4.48 -4.09 20.78
N VAL A 122 -4.92 -2.94 20.25
CA VAL A 122 -4.63 -1.66 20.86
C VAL A 122 -5.31 -1.61 22.23
N VAL A 123 -4.51 -1.64 23.28
CA VAL A 123 -4.98 -1.53 24.66
C VAL A 123 -5.06 -0.06 25.02
N THR A 124 -6.14 0.35 25.66
CA THR A 124 -6.26 1.73 26.13
C THR A 124 -6.02 1.78 27.61
N GLU A 125 -4.99 2.53 28.00
CA GLU A 125 -4.74 2.82 29.40
C GLU A 125 -5.38 4.16 29.75
N PRO A 126 -6.12 4.28 30.88
CA PRO A 126 -6.81 5.50 31.27
C PRO A 126 -5.91 6.74 31.39
N GLU A 127 -4.61 6.54 31.58
CA GLU A 127 -3.62 7.59 31.78
C GLU A 127 -2.98 8.09 30.47
N GLU A 128 -3.19 7.40 29.34
CA GLU A 128 -2.44 7.65 28.09
C GLU A 128 -3.22 8.36 26.98
N GLU A 129 -4.40 8.91 27.26
CA GLU A 129 -5.27 9.59 26.27
C GLU A 129 -5.42 8.82 24.94
N ILE A 130 -5.47 7.48 24.99
CA ILE A 130 -5.66 6.64 23.79
C ILE A 130 -7.12 6.73 23.34
N THR A 131 -7.33 7.15 22.09
CA THR A 131 -8.64 7.28 21.45
C THR A 131 -8.67 6.44 20.16
N ASN A 132 -8.50 5.13 20.25
CA ASN A 132 -8.47 4.26 19.08
C ASN A 132 -9.85 4.00 18.43
N VAL A 133 -10.89 4.68 18.90
CA VAL A 133 -12.25 4.67 18.36
C VAL A 133 -12.75 6.12 18.32
N ALA A 134 -13.34 6.53 17.21
CA ALA A 134 -13.95 7.85 17.03
C ALA A 134 -15.32 7.72 16.37
N GLU A 135 -16.27 8.54 16.80
CA GLU A 135 -17.62 8.56 16.23
C GLU A 135 -18.11 10.00 16.05
N ASP A 136 -18.58 10.30 14.84
CA ASP A 136 -19.25 11.56 14.50
C ASP A 136 -20.12 11.32 13.26
N GLN A 137 -21.19 12.09 13.09
CA GLN A 137 -22.13 12.02 11.96
C GLN A 137 -22.66 10.60 11.66
N GLY A 138 -22.84 9.76 12.69
CA GLY A 138 -23.27 8.37 12.52
C GLY A 138 -22.24 7.50 11.79
N ILE A 139 -20.97 7.88 11.79
CA ILE A 139 -19.84 7.12 11.27
C ILE A 139 -18.90 6.81 12.42
N THR A 140 -18.65 5.52 12.65
CA THR A 140 -17.68 5.04 13.63
C THR A 140 -16.42 4.57 12.90
N ILE A 141 -15.25 5.04 13.35
CA ILE A 141 -13.93 4.64 12.86
C ILE A 141 -13.16 4.02 14.02
N SER A 142 -12.43 2.94 13.78
CA SER A 142 -11.58 2.34 14.81
C SER A 142 -10.29 1.73 14.29
N VAL A 143 -9.29 1.72 15.17
CA VAL A 143 -8.04 0.97 15.05
C VAL A 143 -8.02 -0.11 16.14
N THR A 144 -8.10 -1.37 15.72
CA THR A 144 -8.26 -2.50 16.64
C THR A 144 -6.95 -3.21 16.94
N ASP A 145 -6.10 -3.40 15.93
CA ASP A 145 -4.80 -4.06 16.04
C ASP A 145 -3.68 -3.19 15.44
N ALA A 146 -2.51 -3.18 16.10
CA ALA A 146 -1.33 -2.47 15.63
C ALA A 146 -0.02 -3.21 15.97
N TYR A 147 0.97 -3.13 15.08
CA TYR A 147 2.27 -3.80 15.17
C TYR A 147 3.36 -2.90 14.61
N CYS A 148 4.56 -2.89 15.21
CA CYS A 148 5.74 -2.28 14.63
C CYS A 148 6.93 -3.24 14.68
N ASP A 149 7.57 -3.50 13.54
CA ASP A 149 8.78 -4.33 13.45
C ASP A 149 10.07 -3.50 13.50
N GLY A 150 9.97 -2.21 13.79
CA GLY A 150 11.10 -1.26 13.84
C GLY A 150 11.44 -0.61 12.50
N LEU A 151 11.02 -1.19 11.37
CA LEU A 151 11.16 -0.60 10.03
C LEU A 151 9.81 -0.24 9.41
N ASP A 152 8.76 -0.98 9.76
CA ASP A 152 7.39 -0.79 9.34
C ASP A 152 6.44 -0.84 10.53
N LEU A 153 5.44 0.04 10.51
CA LEU A 153 4.32 0.05 11.43
C LEU A 153 3.03 -0.30 10.67
N TYR A 154 2.35 -1.33 11.15
CA TYR A 154 1.09 -1.82 10.62
C TYR A 154 -0.06 -1.55 11.57
N PHE A 155 -1.21 -1.16 11.05
CA PHE A 155 -2.44 -1.07 11.84
C PHE A 155 -3.67 -1.39 11.01
N THR A 156 -4.67 -1.97 11.66
CA THR A 156 -5.98 -2.23 11.04
C THR A 156 -6.86 -0.99 11.15
N LEU A 157 -7.50 -0.58 10.07
CA LEU A 157 -8.51 0.48 10.09
C LEU A 157 -9.87 -0.15 9.73
N SER A 158 -10.91 0.24 10.47
CA SER A 158 -12.28 -0.13 10.15
C SER A 158 -13.25 1.04 10.28
N MET A 159 -14.24 1.08 9.40
CA MET A 159 -15.28 2.11 9.38
C MET A 159 -16.65 1.47 9.19
N ARG A 160 -17.63 2.05 9.88
CA ARG A 160 -19.05 1.74 9.70
C ARG A 160 -19.84 3.04 9.61
N SER A 161 -20.84 3.08 8.74
CA SER A 161 -21.73 4.22 8.60
C SER A 161 -23.18 3.82 8.83
N GLU A 162 -23.94 4.69 9.49
CA GLU A 162 -25.41 4.65 9.54
C GLU A 162 -26.05 5.31 8.33
N ASP A 163 -25.27 6.06 7.52
CA ASP A 163 -25.76 6.73 6.32
C ASP A 163 -26.06 5.71 5.20
N PRO A 164 -27.32 5.59 4.74
CA PRO A 164 -27.70 4.59 3.76
C PRO A 164 -27.00 4.73 2.41
N GLU A 165 -26.60 5.95 2.03
CA GLU A 165 -25.99 6.24 0.74
C GLU A 165 -24.47 5.99 0.76
N LEU A 166 -23.77 6.36 1.86
CA LEU A 166 -22.38 5.93 2.09
C LEU A 166 -22.28 4.40 2.10
N ASN A 167 -23.29 3.72 2.65
CA ASN A 167 -23.37 2.26 2.61
C ASN A 167 -23.57 1.66 1.20
N THR A 168 -23.69 2.48 0.14
CA THR A 168 -23.65 1.99 -1.26
C THR A 168 -22.26 2.10 -1.90
N ALA A 169 -21.27 2.61 -1.17
CA ALA A 169 -19.89 2.71 -1.65
C ALA A 169 -19.20 1.34 -1.67
N ASP A 170 -18.15 1.23 -2.47
CA ASP A 170 -17.21 0.11 -2.43
C ASP A 170 -15.98 0.44 -1.55
N ARG A 171 -15.69 1.74 -1.37
CA ARG A 171 -14.60 2.25 -0.55
C ARG A 171 -15.01 3.55 0.15
N LEU A 172 -14.56 3.71 1.40
CA LEU A 172 -14.61 4.99 2.10
C LEU A 172 -13.19 5.51 2.31
N ASP A 173 -12.99 6.82 2.13
CA ASP A 173 -11.71 7.50 2.28
C ASP A 173 -11.78 8.51 3.43
N LEU A 174 -10.78 8.53 4.30
CA LEU A 174 -10.58 9.59 5.29
C LEU A 174 -10.01 10.81 4.57
N LEU A 175 -10.67 11.95 4.79
CA LEU A 175 -10.36 13.20 4.15
C LEU A 175 -10.14 14.29 5.19
N THR A 176 -9.44 15.34 4.79
CA THR A 176 -9.33 16.58 5.56
C THR A 176 -9.51 17.82 4.69
N TYR A 177 -9.85 18.96 5.28
CA TYR A 177 -9.89 20.28 4.66
C TYR A 177 -8.76 21.14 5.22
N LYS A 178 -8.16 21.93 4.34
CA LYS A 178 -7.31 23.04 4.75
C LYS A 178 -8.20 24.22 5.09
N GLU A 179 -7.81 24.99 6.11
CA GLU A 179 -8.55 26.19 6.47
C GLU A 179 -8.66 27.12 5.26
N GLY A 180 -9.90 27.47 4.90
CA GLY A 180 -10.20 28.31 3.73
C GLY A 180 -10.32 27.56 2.40
N ASP A 181 -9.92 26.29 2.32
CA ASP A 181 -10.06 25.49 1.11
C ASP A 181 -11.46 24.90 0.99
N PRO A 182 -12.15 25.07 -0.16
CA PRO A 182 -13.47 24.48 -0.38
C PRO A 182 -13.39 23.00 -0.77
N VAL A 183 -12.19 22.47 -1.03
CA VAL A 183 -11.92 21.12 -1.54
C VAL A 183 -11.27 20.29 -0.44
N SER A 184 -11.81 19.09 -0.20
CA SER A 184 -11.19 18.10 0.67
C SER A 184 -10.03 17.40 -0.05
N PHE A 185 -9.02 16.99 0.70
CA PHE A 185 -7.94 16.13 0.21
C PHE A 185 -7.76 14.94 1.17
N TRP A 186 -6.88 13.98 0.83
CA TRP A 186 -6.64 12.81 1.66
C TRP A 186 -6.10 13.19 3.04
N ALA A 187 -6.67 12.60 4.09
CA ALA A 187 -6.14 12.77 5.44
C ALA A 187 -4.71 12.23 5.55
N TRP A 188 -3.92 12.85 6.42
CA TRP A 188 -2.61 12.36 6.84
C TRP A 188 -2.64 11.95 8.31
N LEU A 189 -1.52 11.43 8.80
CA LEU A 189 -1.34 11.07 10.19
C LEU A 189 -0.03 11.65 10.72
N THR A 190 0.16 11.57 12.03
CA THR A 190 1.44 11.84 12.66
C THR A 190 1.93 10.64 13.44
N VAL A 191 3.25 10.52 13.54
CA VAL A 191 3.96 9.58 14.41
C VAL A 191 4.80 10.43 15.37
N ASP A 192 4.50 10.34 16.67
CA ASP A 192 5.15 11.16 17.71
C ASP A 192 5.15 12.67 17.40
N GLY A 193 4.05 13.15 16.81
CA GLY A 193 3.85 14.55 16.43
C GLY A 193 4.56 14.97 15.13
N LYS A 194 5.25 14.06 14.46
CA LYS A 194 5.90 14.30 13.16
C LYS A 194 5.00 13.84 12.03
N GLU A 195 4.96 14.58 10.92
CA GLU A 195 4.14 14.20 9.76
C GLU A 195 4.60 12.84 9.22
N ALA A 196 3.62 11.99 8.90
CA ALA A 196 3.90 10.69 8.33
C ALA A 196 2.82 10.23 7.35
N TYR A 197 3.22 9.33 6.46
CA TYR A 197 2.37 8.83 5.38
C TYR A 197 2.25 7.31 5.41
N THR A 198 1.12 6.82 4.91
CA THR A 198 0.89 5.40 4.64
C THR A 198 1.23 5.04 3.20
N THR A 199 1.54 3.78 2.92
CA THR A 199 1.80 3.30 1.55
C THR A 199 0.57 3.36 0.64
N GLU A 200 -0.61 3.43 1.23
CA GLU A 200 -1.89 3.64 0.55
C GLU A 200 -2.64 4.79 1.22
N ILE A 201 -3.61 5.39 0.52
CA ILE A 201 -4.48 6.39 1.13
C ILE A 201 -5.26 5.80 2.32
N LEU A 202 -5.49 6.61 3.36
CA LEU A 202 -6.30 6.22 4.52
C LEU A 202 -7.75 5.93 4.09
N SER A 203 -8.01 4.70 3.70
CA SER A 203 -9.28 4.25 3.13
C SER A 203 -9.63 2.84 3.62
N GLY A 204 -10.87 2.42 3.44
CA GLY A 204 -11.34 1.09 3.77
C GLY A 204 -12.21 0.54 2.65
N LYS A 205 -11.96 -0.70 2.25
CA LYS A 205 -12.76 -1.40 1.23
C LYS A 205 -13.90 -2.15 1.90
N LYS A 206 -15.06 -2.17 1.26
CA LYS A 206 -16.24 -2.81 1.81
C LYS A 206 -16.09 -4.32 1.87
N SER A 207 -16.27 -4.89 3.06
CA SER A 207 -16.35 -6.33 3.28
C SER A 207 -17.79 -6.85 3.14
N GLU A 208 -17.95 -8.18 3.16
CA GLU A 208 -19.25 -8.85 2.94
C GLU A 208 -20.36 -8.40 3.90
N ASP A 209 -20.01 -8.09 5.15
CA ASP A 209 -20.96 -7.65 6.18
C ASP A 209 -21.19 -6.14 6.19
N GLY A 210 -20.63 -5.42 5.22
CA GLY A 210 -20.82 -3.99 5.01
C GLY A 210 -19.87 -3.09 5.80
N VAL A 211 -18.95 -3.65 6.58
CA VAL A 211 -17.89 -2.87 7.24
C VAL A 211 -16.78 -2.57 6.25
N TYR A 212 -16.27 -1.35 6.25
CA TYR A 212 -15.13 -0.95 5.41
C TYR A 212 -13.85 -1.20 6.19
N VAL A 213 -12.90 -1.93 5.60
CA VAL A 213 -11.69 -2.38 6.29
C VAL A 213 -10.44 -2.24 5.45
N SER A 214 -9.29 -2.11 6.12
CA SER A 214 -7.96 -2.03 5.50
C SER A 214 -6.87 -2.39 6.50
N LEU A 215 -5.72 -2.83 5.95
CA LEU A 215 -4.45 -2.90 6.65
C LEU A 215 -3.60 -1.73 6.17
N MET A 216 -3.28 -0.81 7.06
CA MET A 216 -2.41 0.32 6.80
C MET A 216 -0.97 -0.02 7.14
N ARG A 217 -0.04 0.55 6.38
CA ARG A 217 1.40 0.44 6.59
C ARG A 217 2.03 1.83 6.57
N ILE A 218 2.81 2.15 7.59
CA ILE A 218 3.67 3.33 7.69
C ILE A 218 5.12 2.84 7.67
N PRO A 219 5.83 2.95 6.54
CA PRO A 219 7.26 2.70 6.50
C PRO A 219 8.00 3.77 7.31
N LEU A 220 9.10 3.40 7.98
CA LEU A 220 9.93 4.36 8.71
C LEU A 220 10.42 5.52 7.81
N SER A 221 10.72 5.21 6.54
CA SER A 221 11.10 6.22 5.54
C SER A 221 10.03 7.28 5.26
N TYR A 222 8.77 7.02 5.63
CA TYR A 222 7.66 7.95 5.45
C TYR A 222 7.36 8.75 6.71
N VAL A 223 8.17 8.62 7.75
CA VAL A 223 8.09 9.45 8.96
C VAL A 223 9.18 10.52 8.89
N GLU A 224 8.79 11.79 8.90
CA GLU A 224 9.73 12.91 8.78
C GLU A 224 10.81 12.85 9.88
N ASN A 225 12.07 12.58 9.53
CA ASN A 225 13.19 12.42 10.49
C ASN A 225 12.80 11.53 11.69
N GLY A 226 12.03 10.48 11.40
CA GLY A 226 11.40 9.61 12.39
C GLY A 226 12.30 8.50 12.90
N GLU A 227 11.89 7.94 14.02
CA GLU A 227 12.29 6.63 14.51
C GLU A 227 11.05 5.96 15.11
N PHE A 228 11.02 4.64 15.15
CA PHE A 228 10.03 3.91 15.92
C PHE A 228 10.65 3.47 17.25
N THR A 229 9.92 3.71 18.34
CA THR A 229 10.33 3.35 19.70
C THR A 229 9.21 2.59 20.40
N GLU A 230 9.52 2.01 21.57
CA GLU A 230 8.51 1.34 22.42
C GLU A 230 7.36 2.28 22.84
N ASN A 231 7.59 3.59 22.82
CA ASN A 231 6.60 4.60 23.23
C ASN A 231 5.91 5.29 22.05
N THR A 232 6.21 4.88 20.82
CA THR A 232 5.67 5.53 19.63
C THR A 232 4.14 5.59 19.67
N ALA A 233 3.60 6.76 19.37
CA ALA A 233 2.17 7.01 19.25
C ALA A 233 1.84 7.49 17.85
N VAL A 234 0.71 7.01 17.31
CA VAL A 234 0.16 7.41 16.02
C VAL A 234 -1.11 8.21 16.25
N GLU A 235 -1.24 9.35 15.58
CA GLU A 235 -2.44 10.18 15.60
C GLU A 235 -2.99 10.38 14.19
N ILE A 236 -4.27 10.09 13.99
CA ILE A 236 -4.99 10.29 12.73
C ILE A 236 -6.04 11.37 12.96
N HIS A 237 -6.07 12.38 12.08
CA HIS A 237 -7.11 13.39 12.08
C HIS A 237 -7.81 13.41 10.73
N ALA A 238 -9.12 13.18 10.75
CA ALA A 238 -9.99 13.33 9.59
C ALA A 238 -11.15 14.26 9.94
N ASP A 239 -11.53 15.13 9.00
CA ASP A 239 -12.68 16.03 9.14
C ASP A 239 -13.74 15.79 8.05
N ALA A 240 -13.51 14.79 7.20
CA ALA A 240 -14.50 14.30 6.26
C ALA A 240 -14.28 12.83 5.89
N ILE A 241 -15.36 12.23 5.37
CA ILE A 241 -15.35 10.90 4.76
C ILE A 241 -15.86 11.01 3.33
N GLY A 242 -15.10 10.49 2.36
CA GLY A 242 -15.48 10.38 0.95
C GLY A 242 -15.92 8.98 0.57
N ALA A 243 -16.97 8.85 -0.23
CA ALA A 243 -17.50 7.57 -0.70
C ALA A 243 -17.22 7.35 -2.20
N HIS A 244 -16.65 6.19 -2.52
CA HIS A 244 -16.23 5.84 -3.87
C HIS A 244 -16.82 4.50 -4.31
N ARG A 245 -17.08 4.35 -5.61
CA ARG A 245 -17.42 3.08 -6.26
C ARG A 245 -16.32 2.72 -7.25
N PHE A 246 -16.00 1.44 -7.34
CA PHE A 246 -15.00 0.96 -8.28
C PHE A 246 -15.53 1.02 -9.71
N GLY A 247 -14.72 1.55 -10.63
CA GLY A 247 -15.05 1.58 -12.05
C GLY A 247 -16.15 2.56 -12.45
N GLU A 248 -16.63 3.41 -11.53
CA GLU A 248 -17.21 4.69 -11.95
C GLU A 248 -16.06 5.52 -12.53
N GLU A 249 -16.07 5.72 -13.85
CA GLU A 249 -15.19 6.71 -14.48
C GLU A 249 -15.49 8.05 -13.81
N GLU A 250 -14.48 8.68 -13.21
CA GLU A 250 -14.54 10.13 -13.02
C GLU A 250 -14.88 10.70 -14.40
N ASP A 251 -16.04 11.34 -14.54
CA ASP A 251 -16.50 11.89 -15.80
C ASP A 251 -15.61 13.08 -16.16
N THR A 252 -14.46 12.74 -16.75
CA THR A 252 -13.37 13.64 -17.16
C THR A 252 -13.62 14.23 -18.54
N THR A 253 -14.81 14.03 -19.10
CA THR A 253 -15.17 14.65 -20.38
C THR A 253 -15.17 16.17 -20.23
N LEU A 254 -14.66 16.88 -21.23
CA LEU A 254 -14.62 18.36 -21.22
C LEU A 254 -16.02 18.98 -21.03
N GLU A 255 -17.07 18.27 -21.44
CA GLU A 255 -18.48 18.69 -21.28
C GLU A 255 -18.96 18.67 -19.83
N ASN A 256 -18.36 17.80 -18.99
CA ASN A 256 -18.70 17.66 -17.59
C ASN A 256 -17.64 18.23 -16.64
N TYR A 257 -16.47 18.66 -17.16
CA TYR A 257 -15.44 19.38 -16.40
C TYR A 257 -16.01 20.57 -15.59
N GLY A 258 -16.99 21.31 -16.14
CA GLY A 258 -17.67 22.41 -15.44
C GLY A 258 -18.81 21.99 -14.48
N LYS A 259 -19.11 20.69 -14.39
CA LYS A 259 -20.11 20.10 -13.50
C LYS A 259 -19.49 19.20 -12.42
N VAL A 260 -18.17 18.98 -12.47
CA VAL A 260 -17.45 18.28 -11.42
C VAL A 260 -17.53 19.14 -10.16
N ASP A 261 -18.19 18.61 -9.15
CA ASP A 261 -18.22 19.22 -7.83
C ASP A 261 -16.92 18.91 -7.13
N PHE A 262 -15.94 19.80 -7.30
CA PHE A 262 -14.64 19.68 -6.64
C PHE A 262 -14.73 19.88 -5.11
N SER A 263 -15.88 20.27 -4.53
CA SER A 263 -16.00 20.41 -3.08
C SER A 263 -16.07 19.07 -2.32
N ARG A 264 -16.15 17.96 -3.06
CA ARG A 264 -16.26 16.59 -2.54
C ARG A 264 -15.32 15.66 -3.29
N LEU A 265 -14.75 14.68 -2.57
CA LEU A 265 -14.01 13.58 -3.15
C LEU A 265 -14.91 12.34 -3.12
N GLY A 266 -15.25 11.80 -4.30
CA GLY A 266 -16.20 10.69 -4.48
C GLY A 266 -17.64 11.13 -4.79
N PHE A 267 -18.57 10.18 -4.84
CA PHE A 267 -19.98 10.45 -5.16
C PHE A 267 -20.77 11.04 -3.99
N LYS A 268 -20.19 11.04 -2.79
CA LYS A 268 -20.71 11.67 -1.57
C LYS A 268 -19.55 11.96 -0.63
N SER A 269 -19.59 13.09 0.07
CA SER A 269 -18.72 13.36 1.20
C SER A 269 -19.53 13.85 2.41
N ILE A 270 -19.13 13.44 3.61
CA ILE A 270 -19.72 13.89 4.87
C ILE A 270 -18.64 14.59 5.68
N LYS A 271 -18.87 15.85 6.08
CA LYS A 271 -18.00 16.58 7.01
C LYS A 271 -18.28 16.15 8.44
N GLY A 272 -17.24 15.98 9.24
CA GLY A 272 -17.32 15.64 10.66
C GLY A 272 -15.98 15.87 11.34
N SER A 273 -15.72 15.17 12.44
CA SER A 273 -14.41 15.15 13.09
C SER A 273 -14.15 13.80 13.74
N TRP A 274 -13.13 13.10 13.25
CA TRP A 274 -12.66 11.83 13.78
C TRP A 274 -11.18 11.97 14.11
N THR A 275 -10.85 11.91 15.40
CA THR A 275 -9.47 11.91 15.89
C THR A 275 -9.19 10.59 16.57
N LEU A 276 -8.20 9.87 16.05
CA LEU A 276 -7.75 8.60 16.59
C LEU A 276 -6.34 8.74 17.13
N LYS A 277 -6.07 8.16 18.29
CA LYS A 277 -4.73 8.04 18.87
C LYS A 277 -4.51 6.64 19.37
N PHE A 278 -3.38 6.01 19.00
CA PHE A 278 -3.05 4.65 19.41
C PHE A 278 -1.54 4.43 19.48
N LYS A 279 -1.13 3.37 20.19
CA LYS A 279 0.26 2.91 20.26
C LYS A 279 0.38 1.51 19.66
N PRO A 280 1.27 1.28 18.68
CA PRO A 280 1.58 -0.07 18.23
C PRO A 280 2.36 -0.83 19.30
N THR A 281 2.28 -2.17 19.28
CA THR A 281 3.27 -2.99 19.99
C THR A 281 4.51 -3.14 19.12
N MET A 282 5.66 -2.70 19.62
CA MET A 282 6.95 -2.89 18.96
C MET A 282 7.53 -4.28 19.28
N ASP A 283 7.88 -5.05 18.25
CA ASP A 283 8.59 -6.32 18.39
C ASP A 283 9.55 -6.52 17.20
N THR A 284 10.83 -6.27 17.49
CA THR A 284 11.96 -6.43 16.55
C THR A 284 12.69 -7.77 16.73
N THR A 285 12.23 -8.64 17.64
CA THR A 285 12.97 -9.84 18.06
C THR A 285 13.09 -10.88 16.94
N GLN A 286 12.24 -10.78 15.92
CA GLN A 286 12.23 -11.68 14.76
C GLN A 286 13.03 -11.12 13.58
N ASN A 287 13.55 -9.90 13.67
CA ASN A 287 14.33 -9.31 12.59
C ASN A 287 15.69 -10.01 12.49
N LYS A 288 16.09 -10.31 11.27
CA LYS A 288 17.42 -10.84 10.95
C LYS A 288 18.14 -9.82 10.10
N GLU A 289 19.35 -9.48 10.48
CA GLU A 289 20.18 -8.55 9.73
C GLU A 289 21.44 -9.25 9.22
N ALA A 290 21.84 -8.88 8.01
CA ALA A 290 23.12 -9.26 7.42
C ALA A 290 23.75 -8.03 6.77
N GLU A 291 25.08 -7.94 6.83
CA GLU A 291 25.87 -6.92 6.13
C GLU A 291 26.78 -7.61 5.11
N PRO A 292 26.21 -8.18 4.03
CA PRO A 292 26.98 -9.03 3.13
C PRO A 292 28.11 -8.28 2.44
N ASN A 293 27.96 -6.96 2.23
CA ASN A 293 28.91 -6.14 1.48
C ASN A 293 29.30 -6.78 0.13
N ALA A 294 28.34 -7.47 -0.49
CA ALA A 294 28.54 -8.23 -1.70
C ALA A 294 28.58 -7.28 -2.90
N GLU A 295 29.65 -7.34 -3.68
CA GLU A 295 29.93 -6.39 -4.75
C GLU A 295 29.96 -7.07 -6.13
N ASN A 296 29.37 -6.40 -7.11
CA ASN A 296 29.57 -6.71 -8.52
C ASN A 296 29.46 -5.44 -9.38
N ASN A 297 30.47 -5.18 -10.21
CA ASN A 297 30.54 -4.03 -11.12
C ASN A 297 30.29 -2.68 -10.43
N GLY A 298 30.81 -2.53 -9.20
CA GLY A 298 30.67 -1.32 -8.38
C GLY A 298 29.36 -1.22 -7.61
N PHE A 299 28.36 -2.05 -7.91
CA PHE A 299 27.13 -2.14 -7.12
C PHE A 299 27.37 -2.99 -5.88
N ILE A 300 26.87 -2.56 -4.72
CA ILE A 300 27.13 -3.25 -3.45
C ILE A 300 25.83 -3.44 -2.69
N VAL A 301 25.45 -4.69 -2.39
CA VAL A 301 24.43 -4.97 -1.38
C VAL A 301 25.10 -4.80 -0.02
N GLN A 302 24.82 -3.68 0.65
CA GLN A 302 25.50 -3.29 1.88
C GLN A 302 24.87 -3.96 3.10
N LYS A 303 23.55 -3.75 3.27
CA LYS A 303 22.78 -4.25 4.40
C LYS A 303 21.49 -4.88 3.92
N VAL A 304 21.09 -5.96 4.58
CA VAL A 304 19.79 -6.61 4.38
C VAL A 304 19.16 -6.86 5.74
N THR A 305 17.93 -6.39 5.92
CA THR A 305 17.12 -6.67 7.11
C THR A 305 15.85 -7.39 6.71
N GLN A 306 15.69 -8.62 7.20
CA GLN A 306 14.48 -9.42 7.01
C GLN A 306 13.61 -9.31 8.26
N THR A 307 12.41 -8.75 8.10
CA THR A 307 11.38 -8.70 9.13
C THR A 307 10.35 -9.82 8.89
N PRO A 308 9.41 -10.07 9.82
CA PRO A 308 8.33 -11.02 9.58
C PRO A 308 7.46 -10.70 8.36
N SER A 309 7.42 -9.44 7.92
CA SER A 309 6.50 -8.98 6.87
C SER A 309 7.19 -8.65 5.55
N ASN A 310 8.45 -8.26 5.58
CA ASN A 310 9.17 -7.73 4.43
C ASN A 310 10.68 -7.99 4.50
N MET A 311 11.36 -7.75 3.38
CA MET A 311 12.82 -7.69 3.29
C MET A 311 13.23 -6.28 2.87
N HIS A 312 14.16 -5.68 3.60
CA HIS A 312 14.73 -4.36 3.34
C HIS A 312 16.17 -4.53 2.87
N ILE A 313 16.54 -3.90 1.76
CA ILE A 313 17.88 -3.98 1.17
C ILE A 313 18.43 -2.57 0.98
N GLU A 314 19.66 -2.32 1.42
CA GLU A 314 20.45 -1.14 1.08
C GLU A 314 21.44 -1.48 -0.04
N LEU A 315 21.22 -0.90 -1.22
CA LEU A 315 22.08 -1.07 -2.39
C LEU A 315 22.86 0.21 -2.64
N PHE A 316 24.19 0.10 -2.67
CA PHE A 316 25.03 1.14 -3.23
C PHE A 316 24.98 1.11 -4.77
N MET A 317 24.63 2.25 -5.36
CA MET A 317 24.62 2.53 -6.78
C MET A 317 25.75 3.50 -7.15
N PRO A 318 26.65 3.13 -8.08
CA PRO A 318 27.70 4.04 -8.55
C PRO A 318 27.14 5.28 -9.27
N GLU A 319 27.87 6.39 -9.17
CA GLU A 319 27.48 7.71 -9.73
C GLU A 319 27.02 7.62 -11.19
N GLU A 320 27.78 6.89 -12.01
CA GLU A 320 27.55 6.71 -13.45
C GLU A 320 26.21 6.03 -13.82
N TYR A 321 25.54 5.40 -12.86
CA TYR A 321 24.25 4.74 -13.06
C TYR A 321 23.05 5.47 -12.44
N ILE A 322 23.27 6.50 -11.61
CA ILE A 322 22.19 7.23 -10.92
C ILE A 322 21.18 7.79 -11.93
N GLU A 323 21.65 8.57 -12.91
CA GLU A 323 20.78 9.16 -13.93
C GLU A 323 20.15 8.11 -14.86
N ARG A 324 20.77 6.93 -14.98
CA ARG A 324 20.24 5.83 -15.79
C ARG A 324 19.09 5.10 -15.09
N ASN A 325 18.96 5.23 -13.77
CA ASN A 325 17.88 4.66 -12.96
C ASN A 325 17.58 3.18 -13.32
N PRO A 326 18.55 2.27 -13.11
CA PRO A 326 18.35 0.87 -13.45
C PRO A 326 17.21 0.22 -12.65
N ALA A 327 16.64 -0.86 -13.18
CA ALA A 327 15.70 -1.71 -12.45
C ALA A 327 16.45 -2.72 -11.59
N VAL A 328 15.82 -3.19 -10.52
CA VAL A 328 16.32 -4.29 -9.69
C VAL A 328 15.38 -5.49 -9.77
N ILE A 329 15.95 -6.69 -9.82
CA ILE A 329 15.21 -7.95 -9.70
C ILE A 329 15.87 -8.79 -8.60
N LEU A 330 15.08 -9.19 -7.63
CA LEU A 330 15.51 -10.09 -6.56
C LEU A 330 14.94 -11.49 -6.79
N THR A 331 15.80 -12.50 -6.76
CA THR A 331 15.41 -13.91 -6.81
C THR A 331 16.08 -14.71 -5.70
N ASP A 332 15.39 -15.74 -5.21
CA ASP A 332 16.06 -16.78 -4.42
C ASP A 332 16.91 -17.71 -5.31
N THR A 333 17.70 -18.58 -4.69
CA THR A 333 18.54 -19.56 -5.41
C THR A 333 17.76 -20.63 -6.20
N ASN A 334 16.45 -20.76 -5.99
CA ASN A 334 15.58 -21.63 -6.79
C ASN A 334 14.99 -20.89 -8.01
N GLY A 335 15.31 -19.60 -8.18
CA GLY A 335 14.78 -18.74 -9.24
C GLY A 335 13.38 -18.19 -8.94
N ASN A 336 12.87 -18.31 -7.71
CA ASN A 336 11.62 -17.65 -7.33
C ASN A 336 11.87 -16.15 -7.15
N ARG A 337 11.03 -15.34 -7.79
CA ARG A 337 11.10 -13.89 -7.65
C ARG A 337 10.54 -13.44 -6.31
N VAL A 338 11.25 -12.51 -5.67
CA VAL A 338 10.76 -11.71 -4.56
C VAL A 338 10.44 -10.32 -5.12
N TYR A 339 9.19 -9.90 -5.04
CA TYR A 339 8.78 -8.65 -5.68
C TYR A 339 9.16 -7.45 -4.84
N GLU A 340 9.61 -6.39 -5.51
CA GLU A 340 9.80 -5.09 -4.90
C GLU A 340 8.42 -4.46 -4.64
N GLU A 341 8.18 -4.01 -3.41
CA GLU A 341 6.98 -3.24 -3.07
C GLU A 341 7.19 -1.75 -3.39
N PHE A 342 8.31 -1.15 -2.93
CA PHE A 342 8.66 0.24 -3.20
C PHE A 342 10.13 0.55 -2.87
N GLY A 343 10.63 1.65 -3.44
CA GLY A 343 11.90 2.27 -3.05
C GLY A 343 11.75 3.14 -1.80
N SER A 344 12.73 3.05 -0.90
CA SER A 344 12.80 3.74 0.39
C SER A 344 13.76 4.95 0.30
N ASN A 345 14.43 5.29 1.40
CA ASN A 345 15.36 6.41 1.48
C ASN A 345 16.54 6.25 0.52
N THR A 346 16.96 7.38 -0.08
CA THR A 346 18.19 7.48 -0.86
C THR A 346 19.15 8.44 -0.17
N THR A 347 20.40 8.04 -0.02
CA THR A 347 21.46 8.84 0.62
C THR A 347 22.65 8.98 -0.31
N ASP A 348 23.02 10.20 -0.65
CA ASP A 348 24.25 10.47 -1.41
C ASP A 348 25.48 10.13 -0.57
N THR A 349 26.51 9.57 -1.22
CA THR A 349 27.78 9.21 -0.58
C THR A 349 28.87 10.21 -0.94
N GLU A 350 29.90 10.34 -0.08
CA GLU A 350 31.06 11.21 -0.35
C GLU A 350 31.82 10.84 -1.63
N ASN A 351 31.69 9.59 -2.09
CA ASN A 351 32.37 9.05 -3.25
C ASN A 351 31.58 9.21 -4.57
N GLY A 352 30.50 10.00 -4.57
CA GLY A 352 29.69 10.30 -5.77
C GLY A 352 28.55 9.31 -6.06
N GLY A 353 28.54 8.13 -5.44
CA GLY A 353 27.44 7.16 -5.55
C GLY A 353 26.29 7.44 -4.57
N GLN A 354 25.27 6.59 -4.60
CA GLN A 354 24.10 6.65 -3.70
C GLN A 354 23.86 5.32 -3.00
N ILE A 355 23.39 5.36 -1.76
CA ILE A 355 22.78 4.21 -1.08
C ILE A 355 21.27 4.33 -1.28
N GLN A 356 20.66 3.37 -1.96
CA GLN A 356 19.23 3.28 -2.18
C GLN A 356 18.64 2.16 -1.34
N GLY A 357 17.72 2.51 -0.45
CA GLY A 357 16.90 1.54 0.27
C GLY A 357 15.79 1.00 -0.64
N MET A 358 15.55 -0.30 -0.59
CA MET A 358 14.49 -0.99 -1.33
C MET A 358 13.76 -1.96 -0.41
N VAL A 359 12.45 -2.06 -0.60
CA VAL A 359 11.59 -2.95 0.17
C VAL A 359 11.02 -4.02 -0.75
N PHE A 360 11.18 -5.27 -0.35
CA PHE A 360 10.71 -6.45 -1.05
C PHE A 360 9.71 -7.24 -0.19
N ASP A 361 8.91 -8.08 -0.85
CA ASP A 361 8.09 -9.11 -0.21
C ASP A 361 8.91 -9.96 0.76
N HIS A 362 8.25 -10.50 1.79
CA HIS A 362 8.89 -11.49 2.65
C HIS A 362 9.28 -12.76 1.88
N SER A 363 10.43 -13.33 2.21
CA SER A 363 10.90 -14.63 1.69
C SER A 363 11.63 -15.42 2.75
N ASP A 364 11.24 -16.68 2.98
CA ASP A 364 11.93 -17.59 3.92
C ASP A 364 13.31 -18.08 3.41
N ALA A 365 13.70 -17.71 2.19
CA ALA A 365 15.01 -18.06 1.65
C ALA A 365 16.14 -17.37 2.43
N THR A 366 17.33 -17.99 2.44
CA THR A 366 18.52 -17.45 3.11
C THR A 366 19.62 -17.02 2.14
N GLN A 367 19.42 -17.26 0.85
CA GLN A 367 20.37 -17.01 -0.23
C GLN A 367 19.62 -16.43 -1.42
N PHE A 368 20.15 -15.32 -1.94
CA PHE A 368 19.50 -14.49 -2.94
C PHE A 368 20.48 -14.05 -4.01
N ILE A 369 19.93 -13.63 -5.14
CA ILE A 369 20.63 -12.99 -6.23
C ILE A 369 19.88 -11.69 -6.55
N LEU A 370 20.57 -10.56 -6.43
CA LEU A 370 20.07 -9.25 -6.87
C LEU A 370 20.68 -8.92 -8.23
N GLN A 371 19.81 -8.79 -9.23
CA GLN A 371 20.17 -8.37 -10.57
C GLN A 371 19.85 -6.90 -10.76
N VAL A 372 20.83 -6.12 -11.23
CA VAL A 372 20.64 -4.73 -11.64
C VAL A 372 20.58 -4.67 -13.15
N ILE A 373 19.51 -4.12 -13.70
CA ILE A 373 19.21 -4.13 -15.15
C ILE A 373 19.10 -2.71 -15.65
N ASP A 374 19.83 -2.39 -16.71
CA ASP A 374 19.68 -1.12 -17.39
C ASP A 374 18.36 -1.08 -18.20
N LYS A 375 17.29 -0.68 -17.53
CA LYS A 375 15.95 -0.59 -18.13
C LYS A 375 15.81 0.52 -19.17
N ASN A 376 16.72 1.50 -19.16
CA ASN A 376 16.67 2.67 -20.04
C ASN A 376 17.68 2.62 -21.19
N GLY A 377 18.61 1.65 -21.17
CA GLY A 377 19.45 1.29 -22.32
C GLY A 377 19.02 -0.03 -22.96
N ASP A 378 19.97 -0.92 -23.22
CA ASP A 378 19.75 -2.14 -24.02
C ASP A 378 19.17 -3.33 -23.21
N MET A 379 18.55 -3.09 -22.05
CA MET A 379 18.05 -4.14 -21.13
C MET A 379 19.15 -5.12 -20.67
N ASN A 380 20.40 -4.65 -20.62
CA ASN A 380 21.54 -5.44 -20.19
C ASN A 380 21.56 -5.58 -18.66
N VAL A 381 21.99 -6.76 -18.19
CA VAL A 381 22.30 -6.97 -16.77
C VAL A 381 23.61 -6.24 -16.48
N LEU A 382 23.53 -5.20 -15.65
CA LEU A 382 24.66 -4.39 -15.21
C LEU A 382 25.42 -5.07 -14.07
N ALA A 383 24.71 -5.76 -13.18
CA ALA A 383 25.30 -6.51 -12.08
C ALA A 383 24.44 -7.72 -11.71
N GLU A 384 25.09 -8.78 -11.24
CA GLU A 384 24.46 -9.94 -10.63
C GLU A 384 25.16 -10.22 -9.29
N ILE A 385 24.47 -9.94 -8.19
CA ILE A 385 25.06 -9.91 -6.85
C ILE A 385 24.44 -11.04 -6.01
N PRO A 386 25.12 -12.18 -5.88
CA PRO A 386 24.71 -13.21 -4.93
C PRO A 386 25.04 -12.78 -3.50
N PHE A 387 24.09 -12.95 -2.57
CA PHE A 387 24.29 -12.67 -1.15
C PHE A 387 23.46 -13.61 -0.27
N GLY A 388 23.85 -13.71 1.00
CA GLY A 388 23.17 -14.52 2.01
C GLY A 388 22.80 -13.73 3.26
N MET A 389 21.92 -14.32 4.07
CA MET A 389 21.46 -13.79 5.37
C MET A 389 22.24 -14.37 6.57
N GLU A 390 23.41 -14.99 6.35
CA GLU A 390 24.24 -15.66 7.38
C GLU A 390 25.21 -14.73 8.12
#